data_AF-A0A2D5ENE4-F1
#
_entry.id   AF-A0A2D5ENE4-F1
#
_cell.length_a   1.000
_cell.length_b   1.000
_cell.length_c   1.000
_cell.angle_alpha   90.00
_cell.angle_beta   90.00
_cell.angle_gamma   90.00
#
_symmetry.space_group_name_H-M   'P 1'
#
loop_
_entity.id
_entity.type
_entity.pdbx_description
1 polymer ?
#
loop_
_entity_poly.entity_id
_entity_poly.type
_entity_poly.pdbx_seq_one_letter_code
_entity_poly.pdbx_strand_id
1 'polypeptide(L)'
;MKRGLTLAPVLLALACGGAGPYGYAPEYVPAGPEDEHLEAVENVTYEEIRRDPVDFGSTTVGWFGVVTGVEAGEGGETLVHLTYRTLQPRNLCADERDSSCRVTVSERAGGPFSAILALRPEEEAGSDRLWVGSLVKVYGQPTGDFDADGGPVLRATWHRHWPHGTYVTTAARGSMRR
;
A
#
# COMPACT_ATOMS: atom_id res chain seq x y z
N MET A 1 37.00 20.19 47.65
CA MET A 1 35.70 19.83 47.03
C MET A 1 35.57 20.61 45.72
N LYS A 2 35.82 19.98 44.57
CA LYS A 2 35.71 20.63 43.24
C LYS A 2 34.46 20.08 42.55
N ARG A 3 33.46 20.93 42.33
CA ARG A 3 32.22 20.60 41.60
C ARG A 3 32.52 20.66 40.09
N GLY A 4 32.56 19.51 39.43
CA GLY A 4 32.53 19.42 37.98
C GLY A 4 31.11 19.66 37.48
N LEU A 5 30.93 20.70 36.67
CA LEU A 5 29.68 20.95 35.96
C LEU A 5 29.84 20.35 34.55
N THR A 6 29.38 19.11 34.39
CA THR A 6 29.35 18.45 33.08
C THR A 6 28.06 18.87 32.38
N LEU A 7 28.15 19.78 31.40
CA LEU A 7 27.05 20.05 30.47
C LEU A 7 26.93 18.83 29.53
N ALA A 8 25.87 18.04 29.68
CA ALA A 8 25.50 17.01 28.72
C ALA A 8 24.60 17.61 27.61
N PRO A 9 24.77 17.18 26.34
CA PRO A 9 24.09 17.77 25.20
C PRO A 9 22.64 17.26 25.11
N VAL A 10 21.69 18.19 24.96
CA VAL A 10 20.32 17.87 24.56
C VAL A 10 20.34 17.60 23.05
N LEU A 11 20.35 16.32 22.68
CA LEU A 11 20.09 15.86 21.32
C LEU A 11 18.62 16.20 20.97
N LEU A 12 18.43 17.29 20.24
CA LEU A 12 17.19 17.57 19.50
C LEU A 12 17.05 16.53 18.40
N ALA A 13 16.24 15.49 18.64
CA ALA A 13 15.68 14.67 17.60
C ALA A 13 14.73 15.55 16.77
N LEU A 14 15.28 16.19 15.73
CA LEU A 14 14.48 16.75 14.64
C LEU A 14 13.74 15.57 14.02
N ALA A 15 12.44 15.49 14.30
CA ALA A 15 11.52 14.61 13.61
C ALA A 15 11.71 14.83 12.10
N CYS A 16 12.25 13.82 11.41
CA CYS A 16 12.22 13.77 9.96
C CYS A 16 10.78 14.04 9.54
N GLY A 17 10.58 15.00 8.63
CA GLY A 17 9.28 15.41 8.10
C GLY A 17 8.60 14.24 7.41
N GLY A 18 7.94 13.39 8.20
CA GLY A 18 7.16 12.28 7.73
C GLY A 18 5.90 12.84 7.10
N ALA A 19 5.67 12.42 5.87
CA ALA A 19 4.55 12.73 4.98
C ALA A 19 3.15 12.34 5.54
N GLY A 20 2.92 12.45 6.85
CA GLY A 20 1.74 11.94 7.55
C GLY A 20 1.64 10.41 7.53
N PRO A 21 0.60 9.83 8.15
CA PRO A 21 0.40 8.37 8.19
C PRO A 21 0.23 7.76 6.79
N TYR A 22 -0.20 8.56 5.81
CA TYR A 22 -0.53 8.11 4.46
C TYR A 22 0.53 8.44 3.40
N GLY A 23 1.68 8.99 3.78
CA GLY A 23 2.81 9.18 2.85
C GLY A 23 2.57 10.25 1.78
N TYR A 24 1.95 11.38 2.15
CA TYR A 24 1.72 12.52 1.29
C TYR A 24 3.01 13.22 0.86
N ALA A 25 3.38 13.00 -0.40
CA ALA A 25 4.59 13.54 -1.01
C ALA A 25 4.43 13.60 -2.53
N PRO A 26 5.21 14.44 -3.24
CA PRO A 26 5.17 14.53 -4.70
C PRO A 26 5.43 13.20 -5.40
N GLU A 27 6.24 12.32 -4.80
CA GLU A 27 6.52 10.97 -5.27
C GLU A 27 6.16 9.96 -4.17
N TYR A 28 5.96 8.70 -4.55
CA TYR A 28 5.68 7.66 -3.57
C TYR A 28 6.89 7.40 -2.69
N VAL A 29 6.68 7.45 -1.38
CA VAL A 29 7.71 7.14 -0.38
C VAL A 29 7.25 5.91 0.42
N PRO A 30 7.99 4.79 0.33
CA PRO A 30 7.75 3.63 1.18
C PRO A 30 7.74 4.01 2.67
N ALA A 31 6.91 3.33 3.48
CA ALA A 31 7.04 3.44 4.93
C ALA A 31 8.31 2.72 5.40
N GLY A 32 8.89 3.09 6.55
CA GLY A 32 10.11 2.41 7.04
C GLY A 32 10.01 0.87 7.08
N PRO A 33 8.92 0.28 7.62
CA PRO A 33 8.71 -1.17 7.58
C PRO A 33 8.45 -1.75 6.18
N GLU A 34 8.14 -0.92 5.19
CA GLU A 34 7.87 -1.35 3.81
C GLU A 34 9.15 -1.67 3.03
N ASP A 35 10.28 -1.04 3.40
CA ASP A 35 11.54 -1.14 2.66
C ASP A 35 12.03 -2.59 2.55
N GLU A 36 11.95 -3.37 3.64
CA GLU A 36 12.35 -4.79 3.66
C GLU A 36 11.53 -5.63 2.69
N HIS A 37 10.24 -5.33 2.54
CA HIS A 37 9.36 -6.03 1.61
C HIS A 37 9.57 -5.57 0.17
N LEU A 38 9.93 -4.29 -0.03
CA LEU A 38 10.23 -3.73 -1.34
C LEU A 38 11.50 -4.31 -1.95
N GLU A 39 12.54 -4.51 -1.15
CA GLU A 39 13.80 -5.12 -1.61
C GLU A 39 13.61 -6.57 -2.09
N ALA A 40 12.63 -7.29 -1.54
CA ALA A 40 12.31 -8.65 -1.94
C ALA A 40 11.47 -8.74 -3.23
N VAL A 41 10.90 -7.63 -3.72
CA VAL A 41 10.03 -7.64 -4.90
C VAL A 41 10.81 -7.95 -6.16
N GLU A 42 10.34 -8.96 -6.90
CA GLU A 42 10.83 -9.26 -8.23
C GLU A 42 10.05 -8.48 -9.30
N ASN A 43 10.74 -8.11 -10.37
CA ASN A 43 10.15 -7.36 -11.49
C ASN A 43 9.36 -8.30 -12.43
N VAL A 44 8.24 -8.82 -11.94
CA VAL A 44 7.28 -9.63 -12.70
C VAL A 44 5.99 -8.84 -12.92
N THR A 45 5.42 -8.94 -14.12
CA THR A 45 4.19 -8.22 -14.46
C THR A 45 2.94 -8.93 -13.94
N TYR A 46 1.86 -8.16 -13.79
CA TYR A 46 0.55 -8.72 -13.44
C TYR A 46 0.09 -9.80 -14.43
N GLU A 47 0.27 -9.59 -15.74
CA GLU A 47 -0.18 -10.57 -16.74
C GLU A 47 0.62 -11.87 -16.73
N GLU A 48 1.91 -11.84 -16.36
CA GLU A 48 2.71 -13.06 -16.20
C GLU A 48 2.17 -13.92 -15.06
N ILE A 49 1.94 -13.32 -13.89
CA ILE A 49 1.40 -14.05 -12.73
C ILE A 49 -0.05 -14.46 -12.96
N ARG A 50 -0.87 -13.62 -13.60
CA ARG A 50 -2.25 -13.98 -13.94
C ARG A 50 -2.30 -15.17 -14.89
N ARG A 51 -1.33 -15.31 -15.78
CA ARG A 51 -1.28 -16.42 -16.74
C ARG A 51 -0.85 -17.73 -16.08
N ASP A 52 0.09 -17.68 -15.15
CA ASP A 52 0.66 -18.87 -14.52
C ASP A 52 1.06 -18.63 -13.06
N PRO A 53 0.13 -18.51 -12.12
CA PRO A 53 0.44 -18.18 -10.73
C PRO A 53 1.21 -19.31 -10.02
N VAL A 54 1.17 -20.54 -10.54
CA VAL A 54 1.86 -21.70 -9.94
C VAL A 54 3.37 -21.57 -10.12
N ASP A 55 3.81 -21.24 -11.34
CA ASP A 55 5.24 -21.07 -11.65
C ASP A 55 5.89 -19.90 -10.89
N PHE A 56 5.07 -18.94 -10.44
CA PHE A 56 5.51 -17.77 -9.65
C PHE A 56 5.24 -17.92 -8.14
N GLY A 57 4.92 -19.11 -7.62
CA GLY A 57 4.53 -19.30 -6.21
C GLY A 57 5.60 -18.90 -5.17
N SER A 58 6.87 -18.81 -5.55
CA SER A 58 7.95 -18.30 -4.68
C SER A 58 8.29 -16.82 -4.91
N THR A 59 7.72 -16.20 -5.94
CA THR A 59 8.03 -14.84 -6.37
C THR A 59 7.30 -13.84 -5.50
N THR A 60 8.05 -12.93 -4.87
CA THR A 60 7.44 -11.83 -4.11
C THR A 60 7.06 -10.71 -5.06
N VAL A 61 5.81 -10.26 -4.99
CA VAL A 61 5.32 -9.09 -5.73
C VAL A 61 4.85 -7.98 -4.81
N GLY A 62 4.92 -6.74 -5.30
CA GLY A 62 4.40 -5.55 -4.63
C GLY A 62 3.36 -4.85 -5.51
N TRP A 63 2.07 -5.06 -5.25
CA TRP A 63 0.99 -4.55 -6.09
C TRP A 63 0.09 -3.56 -5.36
N PHE A 64 -0.35 -2.51 -6.07
CA PHE A 64 -1.42 -1.65 -5.60
C PHE A 64 -2.76 -2.18 -6.08
N GLY A 65 -3.75 -2.20 -5.19
CA GLY A 65 -5.11 -2.61 -5.49
C GLY A 65 -6.14 -1.74 -4.81
N VAL A 66 -7.23 -1.43 -5.52
CA VAL A 66 -8.41 -0.81 -4.90
C VAL A 66 -9.39 -1.91 -4.51
N VAL A 67 -9.78 -1.91 -3.24
CA VAL A 67 -10.65 -2.92 -2.65
C VAL A 67 -12.04 -2.86 -3.28
N THR A 68 -12.54 -4.00 -3.75
CA THR A 68 -13.89 -4.20 -4.29
C THR A 68 -14.76 -5.06 -3.38
N GLY A 69 -14.16 -5.85 -2.49
CA GLY A 69 -14.86 -6.68 -1.52
C GLY A 69 -13.94 -7.09 -0.36
N VAL A 70 -14.53 -7.37 0.80
CA VAL A 70 -13.83 -7.82 2.00
C VAL A 70 -14.64 -8.95 2.62
N GLU A 71 -14.01 -10.10 2.81
CA GLU A 71 -14.63 -11.32 3.31
C GLU A 71 -13.79 -11.93 4.43
N ALA A 72 -14.46 -12.60 5.37
CA ALA A 72 -13.77 -13.39 6.38
C ALA A 72 -13.11 -14.60 5.71
N GLY A 73 -11.80 -14.74 5.87
CA GLY A 73 -11.03 -15.89 5.45
C GLY A 73 -10.94 -16.96 6.55
N GLU A 74 -10.20 -18.02 6.25
CA GLU A 74 -9.90 -19.07 7.23
C GLU A 74 -8.88 -18.57 8.27
N GLY A 75 -8.87 -19.17 9.47
CA GLY A 75 -7.82 -18.90 10.47
C GLY A 75 -7.78 -17.48 11.05
N GLY A 76 -8.82 -16.66 10.83
CA GLY A 76 -8.84 -15.25 11.24
C GLY A 76 -8.16 -14.31 10.23
N GLU A 77 -7.71 -14.83 9.08
CA GLU A 77 -7.29 -14.00 7.96
C GLU A 77 -8.51 -13.39 7.25
N THR A 78 -8.29 -12.37 6.43
CA THR A 78 -9.32 -11.72 5.62
C THR A 78 -8.99 -11.91 4.15
N LEU A 79 -9.96 -12.40 3.37
CA LEU A 79 -9.86 -12.41 1.91
C LEU A 79 -10.34 -11.06 1.39
N VAL A 80 -9.44 -10.34 0.72
CA VAL A 80 -9.72 -9.02 0.17
C VAL A 80 -9.70 -9.11 -1.35
N HIS A 81 -10.80 -8.73 -1.98
CA HIS A 81 -10.93 -8.65 -3.44
C HIS A 81 -10.47 -7.27 -3.90
N LEU A 82 -9.59 -7.21 -4.89
CA LEU A 82 -8.96 -5.99 -5.35
C LEU A 82 -8.96 -5.88 -6.88
N THR A 83 -8.87 -4.63 -7.34
CA THR A 83 -8.54 -4.32 -8.75
C THR A 83 -7.14 -3.74 -8.84
N TYR A 84 -6.25 -4.41 -9.58
CA TYR A 84 -4.87 -4.00 -9.77
C TYR A 84 -4.78 -2.59 -10.37
N ARG A 85 -3.89 -1.77 -9.79
CA ARG A 85 -3.62 -0.40 -10.21
C ARG A 85 -2.14 -0.16 -10.40
N THR A 86 -1.80 0.70 -11.35
CA THR A 86 -0.43 1.18 -11.53
C THR A 86 -0.22 2.48 -10.77
N LEU A 87 0.87 2.55 -10.01
CA LEU A 87 1.31 3.77 -9.33
C LEU A 87 1.76 4.81 -10.37
N GLN A 88 1.42 6.07 -10.17
CA GLN A 88 1.93 7.17 -10.98
C GLN A 88 3.34 7.59 -10.52
N PRO A 89 4.25 7.97 -11.43
CA PRO A 89 5.57 8.48 -11.04
C PRO A 89 5.50 9.73 -10.17
N ARG A 90 4.47 10.56 -10.37
CA ARG A 90 4.22 11.78 -9.60
C ARG A 90 2.77 11.82 -9.13
N ASN A 91 2.61 12.04 -7.83
CA ASN A 91 1.34 12.15 -7.12
C ASN A 91 0.64 13.47 -7.45
N LEU A 92 -0.69 13.48 -7.30
CA LEU A 92 -1.50 14.67 -7.47
C LEU A 92 -1.64 15.41 -6.15
N CYS A 93 -1.47 16.73 -6.21
CA CYS A 93 -1.47 17.65 -5.08
C CYS A 93 -2.70 18.56 -5.13
N ALA A 94 -3.30 18.81 -3.98
CA ALA A 94 -4.43 19.74 -3.89
C ALA A 94 -3.96 21.21 -3.94
N ASP A 95 -2.73 21.48 -3.47
CA ASP A 95 -2.08 22.79 -3.52
C ASP A 95 -0.56 22.65 -3.79
N GLU A 96 0.21 23.72 -3.57
CA GLU A 96 1.66 23.75 -3.82
C GLU A 96 2.50 23.09 -2.71
N ARG A 97 1.87 22.59 -1.64
CA ARG A 97 2.57 21.93 -0.54
C ARG A 97 2.65 20.44 -0.81
N ASP A 98 3.82 19.88 -0.61
CA ASP A 98 4.11 18.44 -0.68
C ASP A 98 3.15 17.60 0.17
N SER A 99 2.76 18.13 1.34
CA SER A 99 1.81 17.48 2.25
C SER A 99 0.37 17.41 1.71
N SER A 100 0.08 17.98 0.54
CA SER A 100 -1.22 17.84 -0.12
C SER A 100 -1.22 16.77 -1.21
N CYS A 101 -0.06 16.21 -1.54
CA CYS A 101 0.14 15.26 -2.63
C CYS A 101 -0.23 13.85 -2.19
N ARG A 102 -1.31 13.29 -2.74
CA ARG A 102 -1.81 11.97 -2.33
C ARG A 102 -1.32 10.88 -3.27
N VAL A 103 -1.09 9.68 -2.72
CA VAL A 103 -0.76 8.49 -3.52
C VAL A 103 -1.73 8.40 -4.70
N THR A 104 -1.17 8.43 -5.90
CA THR A 104 -1.96 8.49 -7.14
C THR A 104 -1.79 7.21 -7.92
N VAL A 105 -2.89 6.51 -8.16
CA VAL A 105 -2.92 5.29 -8.94
C VAL A 105 -3.75 5.45 -10.23
N SER A 106 -3.64 4.50 -11.15
CA SER A 106 -4.43 4.51 -12.39
C SER A 106 -5.94 4.50 -12.12
N GLU A 107 -6.68 5.36 -12.82
CA GLU A 107 -8.15 5.30 -12.84
C GLU A 107 -8.65 4.00 -13.47
N ARG A 108 -8.00 3.55 -14.55
CA ARG A 108 -8.30 2.28 -15.20
C ARG A 108 -7.68 1.13 -14.39
N ALA A 109 -8.47 0.08 -14.16
CA ALA A 109 -7.99 -1.16 -13.55
C ALA A 109 -7.19 -1.97 -14.58
N GLY A 110 -6.13 -2.66 -14.12
CA GLY A 110 -5.41 -3.62 -14.97
C GLY A 110 -6.05 -5.00 -14.97
N GLY A 111 -6.67 -5.42 -13.85
CA GLY A 111 -7.41 -6.68 -13.74
C GLY A 111 -7.75 -7.00 -12.28
N PRO A 112 -8.56 -8.05 -12.02
CA PRO A 112 -8.88 -8.51 -10.68
C PRO A 112 -7.70 -9.27 -10.05
N PHE A 113 -7.60 -9.22 -8.73
CA PHE A 113 -6.79 -10.15 -7.92
C PHE A 113 -7.33 -10.15 -6.50
N SER A 114 -7.03 -11.21 -5.76
CA SER A 114 -7.38 -11.30 -4.34
C SER A 114 -6.13 -11.39 -3.48
N ALA A 115 -6.23 -10.95 -2.24
CA ALA A 115 -5.17 -11.06 -1.26
C ALA A 115 -5.70 -11.57 0.07
N ILE A 116 -5.03 -12.56 0.63
CA ILE A 116 -5.25 -13.03 1.99
C ILE A 116 -4.40 -12.16 2.92
N LEU A 117 -5.05 -11.36 3.76
CA LEU A 117 -4.41 -10.40 4.65
C LEU A 117 -4.64 -10.77 6.13
N ALA A 118 -3.62 -10.57 6.94
CA ALA A 118 -3.78 -10.45 8.40
C ALA A 118 -4.00 -8.97 8.74
N LEU A 119 -5.24 -8.58 9.01
CA LEU A 119 -5.57 -7.17 9.29
C LEU A 119 -5.00 -6.73 10.64
N ARG A 120 -4.59 -5.46 10.70
CA ARG A 120 -4.23 -4.82 11.97
C ARG A 120 -5.51 -4.38 12.69
N PRO A 121 -5.52 -4.28 14.03
CA PRO A 121 -6.73 -3.94 14.79
C PRO A 121 -7.39 -2.63 14.34
N GLU A 122 -6.61 -1.63 13.93
CA GLU A 122 -7.11 -0.35 13.41
C GLU A 122 -7.83 -0.47 12.04
N GLU A 123 -7.61 -1.56 11.30
CA GLU A 123 -8.20 -1.82 9.99
C GLU A 123 -9.50 -2.62 10.07
N GLU A 124 -9.84 -3.18 11.23
CA GLU A 124 -11.04 -4.02 11.39
C GLU A 124 -12.33 -3.20 11.59
N ALA A 125 -12.24 -2.04 12.24
CA ALA A 125 -13.40 -1.25 12.64
C ALA A 125 -13.10 0.26 12.70
N GLY A 126 -14.16 1.07 12.72
CA GLY A 126 -14.06 2.53 12.78
C GLY A 126 -14.08 3.21 11.40
N SER A 127 -13.73 4.51 11.37
CA SER A 127 -13.73 5.34 10.15
C SER A 127 -12.64 4.92 9.17
N ASP A 128 -11.55 4.38 9.68
CA ASP A 128 -10.33 4.07 8.93
C ASP A 128 -10.21 2.57 8.68
N ARG A 129 -11.30 1.81 8.86
CA ARG A 129 -11.31 0.38 8.58
C ARG A 129 -11.04 0.09 7.11
N LEU A 130 -10.52 -1.11 6.83
CA LEU A 130 -10.45 -1.63 5.48
C LEU A 130 -11.87 -1.84 4.94
N TRP A 131 -12.18 -1.17 3.83
CA TRP A 131 -13.48 -1.23 3.19
C TRP A 131 -13.37 -1.05 1.69
N VAL A 132 -14.44 -1.38 0.97
CA VAL A 132 -14.59 -1.11 -0.47
C VAL A 132 -14.23 0.35 -0.78
N GLY A 133 -13.39 0.53 -1.80
CA GLY A 133 -12.85 1.83 -2.20
C GLY A 133 -11.57 2.25 -1.48
N SER A 134 -11.10 1.50 -0.47
CA SER A 134 -9.75 1.69 0.09
C SER A 134 -8.68 1.33 -0.95
N LEU A 135 -7.51 1.95 -0.85
CA LEU A 135 -6.32 1.51 -1.57
C LEU A 135 -5.45 0.67 -0.64
N VAL A 136 -4.91 -0.42 -1.17
CA VAL A 136 -3.96 -1.28 -0.47
C VAL A 136 -2.74 -1.51 -1.36
N LYS A 137 -1.54 -1.43 -0.78
CA LYS A 137 -0.33 -1.98 -1.39
C LYS A 137 -0.05 -3.32 -0.71
N VAL A 138 -0.11 -4.38 -1.48
CA VAL A 138 0.05 -5.76 -1.02
C VAL A 138 1.44 -6.24 -1.42
N TYR A 139 2.15 -6.80 -0.46
CA TYR A 139 3.38 -7.55 -0.67
C TYR A 139 3.14 -9.00 -0.32
N GLY A 140 3.42 -9.91 -1.25
CA GLY A 140 3.10 -11.31 -1.06
C GLY A 140 3.48 -12.18 -2.23
N GLN A 141 3.11 -13.45 -2.13
CA GLN A 141 3.39 -14.48 -3.12
C GLN A 141 2.08 -15.05 -3.68
N PRO A 142 2.03 -15.39 -4.98
CA PRO A 142 0.92 -16.15 -5.54
C PRO A 142 0.74 -17.49 -4.83
N THR A 143 -0.51 -17.87 -4.59
CA THR A 143 -0.87 -19.17 -4.01
C THR A 143 -0.93 -20.29 -5.05
N GLY A 144 -0.99 -19.94 -6.33
CA GLY A 144 -1.32 -20.84 -7.44
C GLY A 144 -2.83 -20.87 -7.77
N ASP A 145 -3.68 -20.30 -6.93
CA ASP A 145 -5.12 -20.29 -7.09
C ASP A 145 -5.64 -19.03 -7.82
N PHE A 146 -6.86 -19.15 -8.34
CA PHE A 146 -7.63 -18.06 -8.93
C PHE A 146 -8.90 -17.78 -8.11
N ASP A 147 -9.27 -16.51 -8.01
CA ASP A 147 -10.56 -16.09 -7.46
C ASP A 147 -11.70 -16.26 -8.46
N ALA A 148 -12.93 -15.96 -8.01
CA ALA A 148 -14.14 -16.10 -8.83
C ALA A 148 -14.17 -15.18 -10.07
N ASP A 149 -13.40 -14.09 -10.06
CA ASP A 149 -13.28 -13.14 -11.17
C ASP A 149 -12.08 -13.48 -12.10
N GLY A 150 -11.38 -14.58 -11.84
CA GLY A 150 -10.23 -15.04 -12.62
C GLY A 150 -8.94 -14.27 -12.32
N GLY A 151 -8.87 -13.57 -11.19
CA GLY A 151 -7.66 -12.94 -10.67
C GLY A 151 -6.81 -13.92 -9.87
N PRO A 152 -5.47 -13.79 -9.84
CA PRO A 152 -4.63 -14.62 -8.99
C PRO A 152 -4.86 -14.28 -7.51
N VAL A 153 -4.76 -15.29 -6.63
CA VAL A 153 -4.83 -15.10 -5.18
C VAL A 153 -3.42 -14.99 -4.60
N LEU A 154 -3.13 -13.88 -3.93
CA LEU A 154 -1.87 -13.65 -3.21
C LEU A 154 -2.04 -14.00 -1.72
N ARG A 155 -1.02 -14.62 -1.14
CA ARG A 155 -0.82 -14.65 0.31
C ARG A 155 0.08 -13.50 0.70
N ALA A 156 -0.47 -12.51 1.42
CA ALA A 156 0.30 -11.34 1.81
C ALA A 156 1.21 -11.65 2.99
N THR A 157 2.45 -11.17 2.90
CA THR A 157 3.39 -11.12 4.04
C THR A 157 3.34 -9.77 4.72
N TRP A 158 2.96 -8.72 3.98
CA TRP A 158 2.79 -7.37 4.49
C TRP A 158 1.86 -6.54 3.59
N HIS A 159 1.19 -5.57 4.18
CA HIS A 159 0.40 -4.60 3.41
C HIS A 159 0.43 -3.20 4.02
N ARG A 160 0.18 -2.22 3.16
CA ARG A 160 -0.12 -0.85 3.55
C ARG A 160 -1.50 -0.46 3.09
N HIS A 161 -2.26 0.16 3.98
CA HIS A 161 -3.63 0.59 3.74
C HIS A 161 -3.76 2.12 3.71
N TRP A 162 -4.59 2.58 2.78
CA TRP A 162 -5.06 3.95 2.64
C TRP A 162 -6.59 3.93 2.70
N PRO A 163 -7.20 4.46 3.76
CA PRO A 163 -8.65 4.62 3.86
C PRO A 163 -9.21 5.42 2.69
N HIS A 164 -10.50 5.23 2.41
CA HIS A 164 -11.18 5.95 1.34
C HIS A 164 -10.97 7.48 1.46
N GLY A 165 -10.61 8.13 0.36
CA GLY A 165 -10.34 9.58 0.30
C GLY A 165 -8.92 9.99 0.66
N THR A 166 -8.09 9.08 1.19
CA THR A 166 -6.68 9.37 1.52
C THR A 166 -5.73 9.19 0.34
N TYR A 167 -6.15 8.52 -0.74
CA TYR A 167 -5.47 8.41 -2.02
C TYR A 167 -6.33 9.01 -3.14
N VAL A 168 -5.79 9.14 -4.34
CA VAL A 168 -6.55 9.57 -5.52
C VAL A 168 -6.22 8.72 -6.75
N THR A 169 -7.07 8.82 -7.77
CA THR A 169 -6.79 8.22 -9.08
C THR A 169 -6.43 9.29 -10.10
N THR A 170 -5.92 8.88 -11.26
CA THR A 170 -5.67 9.79 -12.39
C THR A 170 -6.92 10.55 -12.89
N ALA A 171 -8.13 10.14 -12.49
CA ALA A 171 -9.37 10.87 -12.79
C ALA A 171 -9.37 12.28 -12.16
N ALA A 172 -8.68 12.45 -11.03
CA ALA A 172 -8.63 13.70 -10.29
C ALA A 172 -7.74 14.77 -10.95
N ARG A 173 -7.10 14.49 -12.09
CA ARG A 173 -6.22 15.44 -12.81
C ARG A 173 -6.93 16.74 -13.23
N GLY A 174 -8.26 16.71 -13.40
CA GLY A 174 -9.04 17.92 -13.71
C GLY A 174 -9.23 18.88 -12.54
N SER A 175 -9.09 18.39 -11.30
CA SER A 175 -9.31 19.15 -10.06
C SER A 175 -8.07 19.26 -9.17
N MET A 176 -6.97 18.61 -9.55
CA MET A 176 -5.72 18.56 -8.79
C MET A 176 -4.51 18.85 -9.68
N ARG A 177 -3.41 19.27 -9.06
CA ARG A 177 -2.16 19.61 -9.74
C ARG A 177 -1.21 18.43 -9.73
N ARG A 178 -0.28 18.40 -10.66
CA ARG A 178 0.83 17.44 -10.67
C ARG A 178 2.11 18.11 -10.19
#